data_AF-A0A1U7E9E0-F1
#
_entry.id   AF-A0A1U7E9E0-F1
#
_cell.length_a   1.000
_cell.length_b   1.000
_cell.length_c   1.000
_cell.angle_alpha   90.00
_cell.angle_beta   90.00
_cell.angle_gamma   90.00
#
_symmetry.space_group_name_H-M   'P 1'
#
loop_
_entity.id
_entity.type
_entity.pdbx_description
1 polymer ?
#
loop_
_entity_poly.entity_id
_entity_poly.type
_entity_poly.pdbx_seq_one_letter_code
_entity_poly.pdbx_strand_id
1 'polypeptide(L)'
;MYQNYNTMETALALQLDFTIPSDHEARLISRFVDSIPSEFLLEETSHTGRPAFHPAMLLKMCLFAYSRTTFSGRKMERMNEESIPMKWLTGDTSVSYKTINNFRSSEHASKLIKYAFILFTTLLSDNGLIHEDALYIDGTKIQADANIYSFTWKKAIERYEAKLNDNVSKLYDELVQAKVNLALSEETLKTAEGIKEIIGSLDKELVAVEAAITEEKVVPKGGSEQKRRRRILKKYRNKCKKDFLPRKQRYEEANATFEDRNSFSKTDTDATFMCMKEDPMKNRELKPGYNLQVASSNQFVIAYDIFSNPTDTRTFIPFLESIQTLDLFTYIAADAGYGSEENYEAVLDTFGKVPLIPYGMYHKENTKAYRSNPKHRYNWDYDEIEDAYTDLDGVRFSFSHYSTRNDKNGFQRQFKVYKADVEQQDESRNQLAKTPKGAQRQTAVNYNWEYFKQHVKESLESDRGKEIYAQRKIDVETVFGRMKGVFGMRRTHVRGKQAVHNDIGIMLMSMNLTKLALEARRKAEAFYKNPVKNKNRNETIRIMIISLRFFYLRLVISQSLLLYIVKTSQLTSFFKTLSNKGYHSGRILAII
;
A
#
# COMPACT_ATOMS: atom_id res chain seq x y z
N MET A 1 16.97 -44.22 -40.80
CA MET A 1 15.51 -44.41 -40.82
C MET A 1 14.91 -43.36 -39.91
N TYR A 2 14.01 -42.51 -40.44
CA TYR A 2 13.20 -41.63 -39.60
C TYR A 2 12.03 -42.43 -39.04
N GLN A 3 11.59 -42.12 -37.83
CA GLN A 3 10.29 -42.60 -37.36
C GLN A 3 9.20 -42.02 -38.27
N ASN A 4 8.27 -42.85 -38.71
CA ASN A 4 7.07 -42.37 -39.39
C ASN A 4 6.36 -41.39 -38.45
N TYR A 5 6.26 -40.14 -38.88
CA TYR A 5 5.63 -39.06 -38.13
C TYR A 5 4.42 -38.59 -38.93
N ASN A 6 3.22 -39.00 -38.47
CA ASN A 6 1.95 -38.60 -39.05
C ASN A 6 1.05 -38.07 -37.93
N THR A 7 0.77 -36.78 -37.92
CA THR A 7 -0.09 -36.13 -36.90
C THR A 7 -1.57 -36.51 -37.00
N MET A 8 -1.98 -37.18 -38.08
CA MET A 8 -3.39 -37.55 -38.34
C MET A 8 -3.70 -39.02 -38.03
N GLU A 9 -2.71 -39.82 -37.64
CA GLU A 9 -2.95 -41.19 -37.20
C GLU A 9 -3.41 -41.19 -35.73
N THR A 10 -4.62 -41.72 -35.49
CA THR A 10 -5.14 -41.96 -34.15
C THR A 10 -4.38 -43.10 -33.48
N ALA A 11 -3.44 -42.77 -32.60
CA ALA A 11 -2.79 -43.72 -31.71
C ALA A 11 -3.46 -43.69 -30.33
N LEU A 12 -3.89 -44.85 -29.81
CA LEU A 12 -4.38 -44.98 -28.44
C LEU A 12 -3.18 -45.09 -27.49
N ALA A 13 -2.66 -43.97 -27.02
CA ALA A 13 -1.66 -43.94 -25.96
C ALA A 13 -2.37 -43.87 -24.59
N LEU A 14 -2.39 -44.98 -23.86
CA LEU A 14 -2.84 -45.02 -22.46
C LEU A 14 -1.77 -44.36 -21.57
N GLN A 15 -1.87 -43.04 -21.35
CA GLN A 15 -1.07 -42.35 -20.35
C GLN A 15 -1.62 -42.65 -18.96
N LEU A 16 -0.96 -43.56 -18.24
CA LEU A 16 -1.35 -43.96 -16.88
C LEU A 16 -0.99 -42.90 -15.82
N ASP A 17 0.04 -42.08 -16.06
CA ASP A 17 0.47 -41.00 -15.17
C ASP A 17 1.17 -39.87 -15.95
N PHE A 18 0.94 -38.61 -15.55
CA PHE A 18 1.76 -37.49 -15.99
C PHE A 18 3.09 -37.49 -15.23
N THR A 19 4.19 -37.80 -15.92
CA THR A 19 5.53 -37.74 -15.32
C THR A 19 6.17 -36.38 -15.60
N ILE A 20 6.57 -35.68 -14.53
CA ILE A 20 7.40 -34.47 -14.61
C ILE A 20 8.78 -34.75 -13.99
N PRO A 21 9.88 -34.16 -14.50
CA PRO A 21 11.22 -34.31 -13.93
C PRO A 21 11.25 -33.98 -12.43
N SER A 22 12.13 -34.66 -11.68
CA SER A 22 12.25 -34.52 -10.22
C SER A 22 12.71 -33.12 -9.78
N ASP A 23 13.44 -32.42 -10.66
CA ASP A 23 13.95 -31.08 -10.48
C ASP A 23 13.01 -29.99 -11.03
N HIS A 24 11.88 -30.37 -11.65
CA HIS A 24 10.95 -29.41 -12.25
C HIS A 24 10.32 -28.47 -11.22
N GLU A 25 10.23 -27.18 -11.55
CA GLU A 25 9.74 -26.11 -10.66
C GLU A 25 8.34 -26.41 -10.07
N ALA A 26 7.44 -27.00 -10.86
CA ALA A 26 6.10 -27.40 -10.41
C ALA A 26 6.14 -28.29 -9.15
N ARG A 27 7.17 -29.15 -8.99
CA ARG A 27 7.31 -29.97 -7.79
C ARG A 27 7.60 -29.11 -6.56
N LEU A 28 8.47 -28.11 -6.68
CA LEU A 28 8.76 -27.18 -5.58
C LEU A 28 7.50 -26.39 -5.21
N ILE A 29 6.77 -25.87 -6.20
CA ILE A 29 5.50 -25.17 -5.98
C ILE A 29 4.51 -26.08 -5.24
N SER A 30 4.35 -27.33 -5.69
CA SER A 30 3.46 -28.27 -4.99
C SER A 30 3.89 -28.48 -3.55
N ARG A 31 5.17 -28.81 -3.32
CA ARG A 31 5.73 -29.08 -1.98
C ARG A 31 5.58 -27.88 -1.04
N PHE A 32 5.79 -26.67 -1.54
CA PHE A 32 5.57 -25.45 -0.76
C PHE A 32 4.09 -25.27 -0.39
N VAL A 33 3.17 -25.39 -1.36
CA VAL A 33 1.74 -25.24 -1.07
C VAL A 33 1.22 -26.36 -0.16
N ASP A 34 1.71 -27.58 -0.33
CA ASP A 34 1.36 -28.75 0.50
C ASP A 34 1.93 -28.62 1.92
N SER A 35 2.88 -27.71 2.14
CA SER A 35 3.40 -27.38 3.47
C SER A 35 2.52 -26.38 4.24
N ILE A 36 1.51 -25.79 3.60
CA ILE A 36 0.56 -24.93 4.31
C ILE A 36 -0.39 -25.83 5.11
N PRO A 37 -0.58 -25.61 6.43
CA PRO A 37 -1.49 -26.42 7.23
C PRO A 37 -2.94 -26.33 6.74
N SER A 38 -3.68 -27.44 6.87
CA SER A 38 -5.06 -27.55 6.36
C SER A 38 -6.02 -26.53 6.98
N GLU A 39 -5.79 -26.12 8.23
CA GLU A 39 -6.58 -25.10 8.94
C GLU A 39 -6.50 -23.73 8.28
N PHE A 40 -5.40 -23.41 7.60
CA PHE A 40 -5.25 -22.18 6.84
C PHE A 40 -5.66 -22.38 5.37
N LEU A 41 -5.50 -23.58 4.82
CA LEU A 41 -5.85 -23.91 3.44
C LEU A 41 -7.37 -23.99 3.19
N LEU A 42 -8.12 -24.58 4.12
CA LEU A 42 -9.53 -24.90 3.93
C LEU A 42 -10.42 -23.83 4.57
N GLU A 43 -11.51 -23.49 3.88
CA GLU A 43 -12.60 -22.67 4.43
C GLU A 43 -13.81 -23.55 4.73
N GLU A 44 -14.71 -23.07 5.59
CA GLU A 44 -16.05 -23.64 5.70
C GLU A 44 -16.80 -23.45 4.38
N THR A 45 -17.00 -24.55 3.66
CA THR A 45 -17.76 -24.57 2.42
C THR A 45 -19.20 -25.02 2.68
N SER A 46 -20.12 -24.64 1.79
CA SER A 46 -21.50 -25.15 1.80
C SER A 46 -21.54 -26.68 1.92
N HIS A 47 -22.39 -27.18 2.81
CA HIS A 47 -22.66 -28.61 2.96
C HIS A 47 -23.45 -29.20 1.78
N THR A 48 -24.03 -28.37 0.91
CA THR A 48 -24.83 -28.78 -0.26
C THR A 48 -24.34 -28.15 -1.56
N GLY A 49 -24.58 -28.83 -2.69
CA GLY A 49 -24.20 -28.37 -4.03
C GLY A 49 -22.97 -29.08 -4.60
N ARG A 50 -22.42 -28.53 -5.69
CA ARG A 50 -21.19 -29.06 -6.31
C ARG A 50 -20.00 -28.82 -5.36
N PRO A 51 -19.16 -29.83 -5.07
CA PRO A 51 -17.98 -29.64 -4.24
C PRO A 51 -17.08 -28.53 -4.77
N ALA A 52 -16.59 -27.69 -3.85
CA ALA A 52 -15.65 -26.63 -4.19
C ALA A 52 -14.29 -27.23 -4.60
N PHE A 53 -13.57 -26.53 -5.49
CA PHE A 53 -12.20 -26.90 -5.80
C PHE A 53 -11.30 -26.64 -4.59
N HIS A 54 -10.33 -27.53 -4.37
CA HIS A 54 -9.40 -27.40 -3.26
C HIS A 54 -8.54 -26.13 -3.39
N PRO A 55 -8.48 -25.23 -2.39
CA PRO A 55 -7.72 -23.96 -2.49
C PRO A 55 -6.24 -24.14 -2.82
N ALA A 56 -5.60 -25.18 -2.26
CA ALA A 56 -4.23 -25.56 -2.64
C ALA A 56 -4.04 -25.80 -4.14
N MET A 57 -5.01 -26.45 -4.80
CA MET A 57 -4.97 -26.68 -6.26
C MET A 57 -4.98 -25.34 -7.00
N LEU A 58 -5.92 -24.45 -6.65
CA LEU A 58 -6.06 -23.14 -7.28
C LEU A 58 -4.82 -22.26 -7.04
N LEU A 59 -4.22 -22.32 -5.85
CA LEU A 59 -2.98 -21.62 -5.53
C LEU A 59 -1.80 -22.15 -6.34
N LYS A 60 -1.63 -23.48 -6.43
CA LYS A 60 -0.60 -24.13 -7.27
C LYS A 60 -0.73 -23.71 -8.73
N MET A 61 -1.96 -23.71 -9.26
CA MET A 61 -2.24 -23.25 -10.63
C MET A 61 -1.79 -21.81 -10.83
N CYS A 62 -2.17 -20.90 -9.92
CA CYS A 62 -1.81 -19.50 -10.02
C CYS A 62 -0.28 -19.30 -9.94
N LEU A 63 0.38 -19.87 -8.95
CA LEU A 63 1.83 -19.74 -8.77
C LEU A 63 2.62 -20.25 -9.99
N PHE A 64 2.21 -21.39 -10.56
CA PHE A 64 2.86 -21.95 -11.74
C PHE A 64 2.56 -21.15 -13.01
N ALA A 65 1.33 -20.70 -13.21
CA ALA A 65 1.00 -19.87 -14.37
C ALA A 65 1.79 -18.55 -14.38
N TYR A 66 1.97 -17.92 -13.21
CA TYR A 66 2.74 -16.69 -13.07
C TYR A 66 4.23 -16.91 -13.29
N SER A 67 4.78 -18.08 -12.89
CA SER A 67 6.18 -18.43 -13.19
C SER A 67 6.44 -18.56 -14.69
N ARG A 68 5.37 -18.81 -15.46
CA ARG A 68 5.35 -18.84 -16.92
C ARG A 68 4.78 -17.57 -17.56
N THR A 69 4.74 -16.44 -16.85
CA THR A 69 4.29 -15.13 -17.37
C THR A 69 2.82 -15.12 -17.86
N THR A 70 2.01 -16.05 -17.37
CA THR A 70 0.62 -16.21 -17.78
C THR A 70 -0.32 -15.67 -16.69
N PHE A 71 -0.83 -14.46 -16.88
CA PHE A 71 -1.69 -13.76 -15.89
C PHE A 71 -3.19 -13.75 -16.21
N SER A 72 -3.55 -14.02 -17.47
CA SER A 72 -4.96 -14.07 -17.89
C SER A 72 -5.59 -15.38 -17.47
N GLY A 73 -6.73 -15.33 -16.75
CA GLY A 73 -7.47 -16.52 -16.33
C GLY A 73 -7.82 -17.46 -17.49
N ARG A 74 -8.15 -16.92 -18.68
CA ARG A 74 -8.42 -17.75 -19.88
C ARG A 74 -7.17 -18.45 -20.40
N LYS A 75 -6.00 -17.79 -20.31
CA LYS A 75 -4.74 -18.42 -20.67
C LYS A 75 -4.32 -19.47 -19.63
N MET A 76 -4.67 -19.29 -18.36
CA MET A 76 -4.45 -20.29 -17.30
C MET A 76 -5.34 -21.52 -17.50
N GLU A 77 -6.61 -21.32 -17.85
CA GLU A 77 -7.55 -22.38 -18.22
C GLU A 77 -7.02 -23.19 -19.41
N ARG A 78 -6.62 -22.52 -20.50
CA ARG A 78 -5.97 -23.17 -21.64
C ARG A 78 -4.67 -23.90 -21.24
N MET A 79 -3.86 -23.31 -20.37
CA MET A 79 -2.66 -23.97 -19.86
C MET A 79 -2.99 -25.23 -19.05
N ASN A 80 -4.11 -25.28 -18.35
CA ASN A 80 -4.60 -26.49 -17.67
C ASN A 80 -4.94 -27.60 -18.68
N GLU A 81 -5.49 -27.24 -19.84
CA GLU A 81 -5.83 -28.20 -20.89
C GLU A 81 -4.62 -28.71 -21.69
N GLU A 82 -3.60 -27.87 -21.87
CA GLU A 82 -2.49 -28.13 -22.80
C GLU A 82 -1.17 -28.52 -22.10
N SER A 83 -0.93 -28.08 -20.87
CA SER A 83 0.39 -28.17 -20.22
C SER A 83 0.49 -29.35 -19.25
N ILE A 84 1.39 -30.30 -19.53
CA ILE A 84 1.64 -31.48 -18.67
C ILE A 84 1.93 -31.09 -17.20
N PRO A 85 2.83 -30.12 -16.90
CA PRO A 85 3.05 -29.72 -15.51
C PRO A 85 1.83 -29.09 -14.83
N MET A 86 0.98 -28.36 -15.57
CA MET A 86 -0.25 -27.80 -15.01
C MET A 86 -1.24 -28.92 -14.69
N LYS A 87 -1.44 -29.87 -15.62
CA LYS A 87 -2.24 -31.07 -15.39
C LYS A 87 -1.75 -31.88 -14.20
N TRP A 88 -0.44 -32.03 -14.04
CA TRP A 88 0.14 -32.70 -12.89
C TRP A 88 -0.21 -31.98 -11.57
N LEU A 89 -0.18 -30.65 -11.54
CA LEU A 89 -0.55 -29.86 -10.35
C LEU A 89 -2.05 -29.93 -10.03
N THR A 90 -2.89 -30.03 -11.06
CA THR A 90 -4.36 -30.07 -10.93
C THR A 90 -4.94 -31.48 -10.83
N GLY A 91 -4.12 -32.51 -11.01
CA GLY A 91 -4.60 -33.88 -11.20
C GLY A 91 -5.51 -34.01 -12.44
N ASP A 92 -5.20 -33.26 -13.50
CA ASP A 92 -5.97 -33.15 -14.76
C ASP A 92 -7.42 -32.69 -14.56
N THR A 93 -7.69 -32.01 -13.44
CA THR A 93 -9.01 -31.44 -13.17
C THR A 93 -9.21 -30.18 -14.02
N SER A 94 -10.25 -30.16 -14.86
CA SER A 94 -10.63 -28.97 -15.63
C SER A 94 -11.23 -27.88 -14.73
N VAL A 95 -10.61 -26.71 -14.73
CA VAL A 95 -10.98 -25.55 -13.90
C VAL A 95 -11.24 -24.35 -14.79
N SER A 96 -12.43 -23.77 -14.67
CA SER A 96 -12.81 -22.62 -15.51
C SER A 96 -12.07 -21.33 -15.16
N TYR A 97 -11.88 -20.44 -16.13
CA TYR A 97 -11.26 -19.13 -15.88
C TYR A 97 -12.00 -18.29 -14.82
N LYS A 98 -13.32 -18.45 -14.69
CA LYS A 98 -14.14 -17.74 -13.69
C LYS A 98 -13.75 -18.19 -12.28
N THR A 99 -13.63 -19.49 -12.07
CA THR A 99 -13.21 -20.07 -10.78
C THR A 99 -11.83 -19.53 -10.37
N ILE A 100 -10.88 -19.52 -11.31
CA ILE A 100 -9.52 -19.04 -11.07
C ILE A 100 -9.51 -17.55 -10.68
N ASN A 101 -10.22 -16.71 -11.43
CA ASN A 101 -10.27 -15.27 -11.16
C ASN A 101 -11.04 -14.93 -9.87
N ASN A 102 -12.10 -15.67 -9.56
CA ASN A 102 -12.84 -15.52 -8.31
C ASN A 102 -11.95 -15.87 -7.12
N PHE A 103 -11.19 -16.96 -7.20
CA PHE A 103 -10.21 -17.32 -6.17
C PHE A 103 -9.15 -16.23 -6.01
N ARG A 104 -8.51 -15.78 -7.11
CA ARG A 104 -7.49 -14.71 -7.04
C ARG A 104 -7.98 -13.44 -6.37
N SER A 105 -9.27 -13.11 -6.53
CA SER A 105 -9.87 -11.88 -5.99
C SER A 105 -10.49 -12.07 -4.61
N SER A 106 -10.56 -13.29 -4.09
CA SER A 106 -11.27 -13.59 -2.84
C SER A 106 -10.48 -13.14 -1.60
N GLU A 107 -11.21 -12.98 -0.50
CA GLU A 107 -10.60 -12.71 0.81
C GLU A 107 -9.76 -13.90 1.27
N HIS A 108 -10.21 -15.14 0.97
CA HIS A 108 -9.44 -16.36 1.27
C HIS A 108 -8.04 -16.33 0.69
N ALA A 109 -7.94 -16.03 -0.62
CA ALA A 109 -6.64 -15.94 -1.27
C ALA A 109 -5.76 -14.87 -0.62
N SER A 110 -6.34 -13.77 -0.14
CA SER A 110 -5.61 -12.74 0.59
C SER A 110 -4.97 -13.29 1.88
N LYS A 111 -5.74 -14.04 2.68
CA LYS A 111 -5.26 -14.70 3.90
C LYS A 111 -4.19 -15.74 3.59
N LEU A 112 -4.42 -16.58 2.56
CA LEU A 112 -3.47 -17.60 2.11
C LEU A 112 -2.14 -17.01 1.65
N ILE A 113 -2.17 -15.93 0.88
CA ILE A 113 -0.96 -15.28 0.39
C ILE A 113 -0.17 -14.69 1.55
N LYS A 114 -0.83 -13.99 2.49
CA LYS A 114 -0.18 -13.48 3.69
C LYS A 114 0.50 -14.60 4.48
N TYR A 115 -0.21 -15.70 4.72
CA TYR A 115 0.35 -16.87 5.38
C TYR A 115 1.53 -17.46 4.62
N ALA A 116 1.43 -17.55 3.29
CA ALA A 116 2.52 -18.06 2.44
C ALA A 116 3.79 -17.21 2.57
N PHE A 117 3.69 -15.88 2.67
CA PHE A 117 4.86 -15.01 2.88
C PHE A 117 5.50 -15.20 4.26
N ILE A 118 4.69 -15.36 5.31
CA ILE A 118 5.18 -15.65 6.67
C ILE A 118 5.91 -17.00 6.68
N LEU A 119 5.24 -18.05 6.18
CA LEU A 119 5.82 -19.38 6.08
C LEU A 119 7.11 -19.38 5.28
N PHE A 120 7.11 -18.73 4.11
CA PHE A 120 8.28 -18.65 3.25
C PHE A 120 9.44 -17.94 3.93
N THR A 121 9.19 -16.81 4.61
CA THR A 121 10.22 -16.06 5.34
C THR A 121 10.82 -16.89 6.46
N THR A 122 9.98 -17.55 7.27
CA THR A 122 10.45 -18.44 8.34
C THR A 122 11.29 -19.58 7.78
N LEU A 123 10.86 -20.19 6.66
CA LEU A 123 11.63 -21.23 5.98
C LEU A 123 13.00 -20.71 5.49
N LEU A 124 13.07 -19.48 4.94
CA LEU A 124 14.35 -18.90 4.55
C LEU A 124 15.25 -18.68 5.76
N SER A 125 14.70 -18.21 6.88
CA SER A 125 15.44 -17.99 8.13
C SER A 125 16.00 -19.30 8.69
N ASP A 126 15.15 -20.31 8.82
CA ASP A 126 15.51 -21.63 9.36
C ASP A 126 16.59 -22.34 8.51
N ASN A 127 16.66 -22.04 7.21
CA ASN A 127 17.64 -22.62 6.29
C ASN A 127 18.86 -21.71 6.05
N GLY A 128 18.98 -20.58 6.76
CA GLY A 128 20.12 -19.68 6.62
C GLY A 128 20.22 -19.03 5.24
N LEU A 129 19.09 -18.83 4.55
CA LEU A 129 19.05 -18.11 3.27
C LEU A 129 18.85 -16.61 3.47
N ILE A 130 18.34 -16.21 4.63
CA ILE A 130 18.36 -14.82 5.10
C ILE A 130 19.25 -14.77 6.34
N HIS A 131 20.47 -14.27 6.15
CA HIS A 131 21.47 -14.05 7.20
C HIS A 131 21.84 -12.57 7.33
N GLU A 132 21.17 -11.70 6.56
CA GLU A 132 21.43 -10.27 6.60
C GLU A 132 20.53 -9.66 7.67
N ASP A 133 21.15 -8.95 8.62
CA ASP A 133 20.48 -8.19 9.67
C ASP A 133 19.59 -7.06 9.11
N ALA A 134 19.46 -6.94 7.79
CA ALA A 134 18.90 -5.79 7.10
C ALA A 134 17.71 -6.16 6.24
N LEU A 135 16.67 -5.33 6.33
CA LEU A 135 15.52 -5.34 5.44
C LEU A 135 15.65 -4.18 4.46
N TYR A 136 15.66 -4.47 3.16
CA TYR A 136 15.74 -3.45 2.12
C TYR A 136 14.35 -3.10 1.59
N ILE A 137 14.00 -1.81 1.61
CA ILE A 137 12.68 -1.32 1.20
C ILE A 137 12.82 -0.34 0.05
N ASP A 138 12.03 -0.56 -1.00
CA ASP A 138 11.83 0.41 -2.06
C ASP A 138 10.42 0.31 -2.65
N GLY A 139 9.99 1.40 -3.31
CA GLY A 139 8.68 1.56 -3.90
C GLY A 139 8.73 1.64 -5.42
N THR A 140 7.77 1.01 -6.09
CA THR A 140 7.53 1.23 -7.51
C THR A 140 6.06 1.45 -7.79
N LYS A 141 5.78 2.33 -8.76
CA LYS A 141 4.43 2.53 -9.27
C LYS A 141 4.11 1.47 -10.33
N ILE A 142 2.95 0.84 -10.21
CA ILE A 142 2.41 -0.14 -11.16
C ILE A 142 1.11 0.39 -11.74
N GLN A 143 0.95 0.26 -13.07
CA GLN A 143 -0.25 0.73 -13.75
C GLN A 143 -1.46 -0.15 -13.38
N ALA A 144 -2.59 0.45 -13.07
CA ALA A 144 -3.83 -0.27 -12.80
C ALA A 144 -4.50 -0.76 -14.10
N ASP A 145 -5.34 -1.80 -14.02
CA ASP A 145 -6.27 -2.18 -15.09
C ASP A 145 -7.43 -1.18 -15.21
N ALA A 146 -7.10 0.05 -15.57
CA ALA A 146 -8.03 1.16 -15.59
C ALA A 146 -7.89 2.02 -16.86
N ASN A 147 -8.97 2.68 -17.25
CA ASN A 147 -8.94 3.60 -18.37
C ASN A 147 -8.10 4.83 -18.00
N ILE A 148 -7.11 5.13 -18.83
CA ILE A 148 -6.16 6.23 -18.60
C ILE A 148 -6.87 7.58 -18.65
N TYR A 149 -7.96 7.72 -19.42
CA TYR A 149 -8.66 8.99 -19.63
C TYR A 149 -9.79 9.27 -18.62
N SER A 150 -10.01 8.39 -17.64
CA SER A 150 -11.17 8.46 -16.74
C SER A 150 -10.84 9.03 -15.35
N PHE A 151 -10.48 10.32 -15.30
CA PHE A 151 -10.07 11.00 -14.06
C PHE A 151 -11.24 11.60 -13.28
N THR A 152 -11.15 11.55 -11.95
CA THR A 152 -11.93 12.37 -11.03
C THR A 152 -10.98 13.03 -10.04
N TRP A 153 -11.01 14.36 -9.94
CA TRP A 153 -10.11 15.17 -9.10
C TRP A 153 -10.87 15.83 -7.96
N LYS A 154 -10.38 15.72 -6.72
CA LYS A 154 -11.04 16.26 -5.52
C LYS A 154 -11.29 17.76 -5.64
N LYS A 155 -10.27 18.54 -6.01
CA LYS A 155 -10.38 19.99 -6.26
C LYS A 155 -11.39 20.39 -7.34
N ALA A 156 -11.61 19.52 -8.33
CA ALA A 156 -12.61 19.79 -9.37
C ALA A 156 -14.02 19.58 -8.81
N ILE A 157 -14.22 18.48 -8.08
CA ILE A 157 -15.49 18.19 -7.41
C ILE A 157 -15.84 19.29 -6.40
N GLU A 158 -14.92 19.67 -5.51
CA GLU A 158 -15.11 20.76 -4.53
C GLU A 158 -15.56 22.06 -5.21
N ARG A 159 -14.92 22.44 -6.32
CA ARG A 159 -15.24 23.66 -7.06
C ARG A 159 -16.62 23.60 -7.71
N TYR A 160 -16.95 22.49 -8.38
CA TYR A 160 -18.22 22.34 -9.07
C TYR A 160 -19.38 22.11 -8.11
N GLU A 161 -19.13 21.48 -6.98
CA GLU A 161 -20.07 21.30 -5.88
C GLU A 161 -20.38 22.63 -5.20
N ALA A 162 -19.37 23.44 -4.86
CA ALA A 162 -19.59 24.79 -4.32
C ALA A 162 -20.47 25.63 -5.27
N LYS A 163 -20.15 25.63 -6.57
CA LYS A 163 -20.96 26.32 -7.59
C LYS A 163 -22.38 25.75 -7.69
N LEU A 164 -22.57 24.44 -7.48
CA LEU A 164 -23.90 23.83 -7.47
C LEU A 164 -24.68 24.29 -6.23
N ASN A 165 -24.06 24.28 -5.05
CA ASN A 165 -24.67 24.74 -3.81
C ASN A 165 -25.10 26.22 -3.90
N ASP A 166 -24.29 27.08 -4.53
CA ASP A 166 -24.66 28.48 -4.79
C ASP A 166 -25.91 28.58 -5.69
N ASN A 167 -26.00 27.73 -6.73
CA ASN A 167 -27.15 27.71 -7.63
C ASN A 167 -28.41 27.15 -6.96
N VAL A 168 -28.26 26.19 -6.05
CA VAL A 168 -29.36 25.64 -5.24
C VAL A 168 -29.84 26.70 -4.25
N SER A 169 -28.94 27.44 -3.61
CA SER A 169 -29.26 28.53 -2.68
C SER A 169 -30.04 29.65 -3.39
N LYS A 170 -29.57 30.09 -4.57
CA LYS A 170 -30.32 31.07 -5.39
C LYS A 170 -31.70 30.57 -5.79
N LEU A 171 -31.81 29.29 -6.16
CA LEU A 171 -33.11 28.69 -6.49
C LEU A 171 -34.01 28.64 -5.26
N TYR A 172 -33.47 28.36 -4.08
CA TYR A 172 -34.22 28.37 -2.83
C TYR A 172 -34.81 29.76 -2.56
N ASP A 173 -34.02 30.82 -2.67
CA ASP A 173 -34.48 32.21 -2.52
C ASP A 173 -35.59 32.56 -3.51
N GLU A 174 -35.44 32.14 -4.78
CA GLU A 174 -36.47 32.31 -5.81
C GLU A 174 -37.78 31.58 -5.46
N LEU A 175 -37.70 30.38 -4.85
CA LEU A 175 -38.86 29.61 -4.43
C LEU A 175 -39.56 30.22 -3.21
N VAL A 176 -38.79 30.76 -2.26
CA VAL A 176 -39.33 31.51 -1.11
C VAL A 176 -40.06 32.76 -1.59
N GLN A 177 -39.47 33.53 -2.52
CA GLN A 177 -40.14 34.68 -3.14
C GLN A 177 -41.41 34.27 -3.91
N ALA A 178 -41.39 33.10 -4.55
CA ALA A 178 -42.55 32.53 -5.23
C ALA A 178 -43.62 31.93 -4.28
N LYS A 179 -43.48 32.12 -2.96
CA LYS A 179 -44.39 31.65 -1.89
C LYS A 179 -44.57 30.13 -1.85
N VAL A 180 -43.54 29.37 -2.21
CA VAL A 180 -43.50 27.92 -1.98
C VAL A 180 -43.13 27.70 -0.51
N ASN A 181 -43.96 26.95 0.23
CA ASN A 181 -43.70 26.70 1.64
C ASN A 181 -42.50 25.74 1.81
N LEU A 182 -41.33 26.31 2.12
CA LEU A 182 -40.07 25.59 2.32
C LEU A 182 -39.51 25.98 3.69
N ALA A 183 -39.29 24.99 4.55
CA ALA A 183 -38.63 25.14 5.83
C ALA A 183 -37.42 24.21 5.86
N LEU A 184 -36.35 24.61 5.16
CA LEU A 184 -35.09 23.88 5.11
C LEU A 184 -33.99 24.70 5.77
N SER A 185 -33.13 24.03 6.54
CA SER A 185 -31.90 24.63 7.07
C SER A 185 -30.85 24.83 5.97
N GLU A 186 -29.91 25.76 6.16
CA GLU A 186 -28.80 25.97 5.22
C GLU A 186 -27.90 24.73 5.05
N GLU A 187 -27.82 23.87 6.07
CA GLU A 187 -27.05 22.64 6.03
C GLU A 187 -27.74 21.57 5.19
N THR A 188 -29.05 21.40 5.35
CA THR A 188 -29.82 20.44 4.54
C THR A 188 -29.91 20.86 3.08
N LEU A 189 -29.91 22.16 2.76
CA LEU A 189 -29.86 22.66 1.37
C LEU A 189 -28.60 22.22 0.61
N LYS A 190 -27.52 21.95 1.34
CA LYS A 190 -26.23 21.50 0.79
C LYS A 190 -26.16 19.98 0.61
N THR A 191 -27.24 19.22 0.81
CA THR A 191 -27.25 17.76 0.62
C THR A 191 -28.19 17.33 -0.50
N ALA A 192 -27.99 16.13 -1.04
CA ALA A 192 -28.91 15.53 -2.01
C ALA A 192 -30.30 15.31 -1.41
N GLU A 193 -30.39 15.08 -0.10
CA GLU A 193 -31.65 14.95 0.64
C GLU A 193 -32.44 16.26 0.65
N GLY A 194 -31.80 17.40 0.92
CA GLY A 194 -32.49 18.69 0.83
C GLY A 194 -33.01 18.99 -0.57
N ILE A 195 -32.29 18.59 -1.62
CA ILE A 195 -32.78 18.73 -3.01
C ILE A 195 -34.00 17.82 -3.24
N LYS A 196 -34.04 16.61 -2.68
CA LYS A 196 -35.23 15.73 -2.74
C LYS A 196 -36.42 16.34 -2.02
N GLU A 197 -36.20 16.98 -0.88
CA GLU A 197 -37.25 17.69 -0.14
C GLU A 197 -37.80 18.88 -0.94
N ILE A 198 -36.94 19.68 -1.58
CA ILE A 198 -37.37 20.75 -2.49
C ILE A 198 -38.24 20.17 -3.61
N ILE A 199 -37.85 19.04 -4.22
CA ILE A 199 -38.65 18.38 -5.25
C ILE A 199 -40.00 17.93 -4.69
N GLY A 200 -40.03 17.37 -3.47
CA GLY A 200 -41.26 16.95 -2.80
C GLY A 200 -42.22 18.11 -2.53
N SER A 201 -41.70 19.25 -2.04
CA SER A 201 -42.50 20.46 -1.81
C SER A 201 -43.01 21.07 -3.12
N LEU A 202 -42.18 21.09 -4.17
CA LEU A 202 -42.61 21.50 -5.51
C LEU A 202 -43.69 20.59 -6.07
N ASP A 203 -43.64 19.28 -5.81
CA ASP A 203 -44.66 18.33 -6.23
C ASP A 203 -45.99 18.57 -5.51
N LYS A 204 -45.98 18.85 -4.20
CA LYS A 204 -47.19 19.23 -3.43
C LYS A 204 -47.82 20.50 -3.97
N GLU A 205 -47.02 21.54 -4.20
CA GLU A 205 -47.49 22.82 -4.76
C GLU A 205 -48.01 22.67 -6.19
N LEU A 206 -47.39 21.82 -7.01
CA LEU A 206 -47.88 21.55 -8.36
C LEU A 206 -49.25 20.86 -8.34
N VAL A 207 -49.50 19.94 -7.41
CA VAL A 207 -50.82 19.31 -7.24
C VAL A 207 -51.87 20.36 -6.84
N ALA A 208 -51.55 21.25 -5.90
CA ALA A 208 -52.46 22.34 -5.49
C ALA A 208 -52.77 23.30 -6.64
N VAL A 209 -51.77 23.69 -7.43
CA VAL A 209 -51.95 24.56 -8.60
C VAL A 209 -52.73 23.85 -9.71
N GLU A 210 -52.54 22.55 -9.92
CA GLU A 210 -53.30 21.78 -10.92
C GLU A 210 -54.77 21.65 -10.53
N ALA A 211 -55.08 21.43 -9.24
CA ALA A 211 -56.46 21.47 -8.73
C ALA A 211 -57.13 22.84 -8.92
N ALA A 212 -56.41 23.94 -8.62
CA ALA A 212 -56.91 25.30 -8.83
C ALA A 212 -57.20 25.62 -10.30
N ILE A 213 -56.43 25.05 -11.25
CA ILE A 213 -56.68 25.20 -12.68
C ILE A 213 -57.94 24.45 -13.12
N THR A 214 -58.22 23.27 -12.55
CA THR A 214 -59.44 22.51 -12.89
C THR A 214 -60.72 23.20 -12.39
N GLU A 215 -60.64 23.97 -11.31
CA GLU A 215 -61.76 24.76 -10.77
C GLU A 215 -61.97 26.11 -11.49
N GLU A 216 -61.02 26.53 -12.33
CA GLU A 216 -61.04 27.81 -13.05
C GLU A 216 -62.02 27.77 -14.25
N LYS A 217 -63.27 28.19 -14.05
CA LYS A 217 -64.36 28.10 -15.06
C LYS A 217 -64.29 29.14 -16.21
N VAL A 218 -63.57 30.26 -16.08
CA VAL A 218 -63.46 31.31 -17.12
C VAL A 218 -62.02 31.83 -17.19
N VAL A 219 -61.44 31.89 -18.39
CA VAL A 219 -60.06 32.39 -18.59
C VAL A 219 -60.03 33.92 -18.51
N PRO A 220 -59.32 34.54 -17.55
CA PRO A 220 -59.25 35.99 -17.40
C PRO A 220 -58.58 36.66 -18.61
N LYS A 221 -58.97 37.91 -18.93
CA LYS A 221 -58.36 38.73 -19.99
C LYS A 221 -56.90 39.05 -19.62
N GLY A 222 -55.95 38.35 -20.23
CA GLY A 222 -54.53 38.35 -19.85
C GLY A 222 -53.93 36.95 -19.64
N GLY A 223 -54.75 35.90 -19.61
CA GLY A 223 -54.35 34.50 -19.44
C GLY A 223 -54.25 34.09 -17.96
N SER A 224 -54.51 32.81 -17.66
CA SER A 224 -54.53 32.25 -16.29
C SER A 224 -53.16 32.38 -15.61
N GLU A 225 -53.15 33.07 -14.46
CA GLU A 225 -51.98 33.22 -13.59
C GLU A 225 -51.51 31.87 -13.05
N GLN A 226 -52.45 30.96 -12.73
CA GLN A 226 -52.15 29.61 -12.27
C GLN A 226 -51.44 28.78 -13.34
N LYS A 227 -51.81 28.93 -14.62
CA LYS A 227 -51.09 28.29 -15.73
C LYS A 227 -49.65 28.83 -15.87
N ARG A 228 -49.41 30.11 -15.58
CA ARG A 228 -48.05 30.70 -15.55
C ARG A 228 -47.23 30.17 -14.37
N ARG A 229 -47.81 30.16 -13.16
CA ARG A 229 -47.21 29.60 -11.95
C ARG A 229 -46.83 28.13 -12.13
N ARG A 230 -47.73 27.31 -12.70
CA ARG A 230 -47.46 25.90 -13.04
C ARG A 230 -46.24 25.74 -13.94
N ARG A 231 -46.08 26.58 -14.97
CA ARG A 231 -44.92 26.50 -15.89
C ARG A 231 -43.61 26.78 -15.16
N ILE A 232 -43.61 27.78 -14.27
CA ILE A 232 -42.44 28.15 -13.46
C ILE A 232 -42.08 27.01 -12.49
N LEU A 233 -43.05 26.49 -11.74
CA LEU A 233 -42.84 25.37 -10.81
C LEU A 233 -42.36 24.10 -11.53
N LYS A 234 -42.94 23.77 -12.70
CA LYS A 234 -42.46 22.65 -13.53
C LYS A 234 -41.03 22.85 -14.02
N LYS A 235 -40.66 24.08 -14.40
CA LYS A 235 -39.28 24.42 -14.80
C LYS A 235 -38.31 24.17 -13.64
N TYR A 236 -38.60 24.66 -12.44
CA TYR A 236 -37.75 24.46 -11.26
C TYR A 236 -37.68 23.01 -10.83
N ARG A 237 -38.81 22.30 -10.76
CA ARG A 237 -38.85 20.88 -10.46
C ARG A 237 -38.01 20.06 -11.44
N ASN A 238 -38.15 20.32 -12.74
CA ASN A 238 -37.36 19.63 -13.76
C ASN A 238 -35.87 19.93 -13.65
N LYS A 239 -35.50 21.18 -13.31
CA LYS A 239 -34.10 21.57 -13.05
C LYS A 239 -33.53 20.82 -11.85
N CYS A 240 -34.26 20.76 -10.73
CA CYS A 240 -33.84 19.98 -9.57
C CYS A 240 -33.71 18.48 -9.88
N LYS A 241 -34.72 17.90 -10.54
CA LYS A 241 -34.79 16.45 -10.79
C LYS A 241 -33.81 15.96 -11.85
N LYS A 242 -33.57 16.72 -12.93
CA LYS A 242 -32.74 16.30 -14.06
C LYS A 242 -31.29 16.78 -13.99
N ASP A 243 -31.01 17.91 -13.35
CA ASP A 243 -29.67 18.51 -13.28
C ASP A 243 -29.10 18.46 -11.87
N PHE A 244 -29.75 19.12 -10.89
CA PHE A 244 -29.13 19.31 -9.57
C PHE A 244 -29.00 18.02 -8.75
N LEU A 245 -30.06 17.22 -8.66
CA LEU A 245 -30.07 16.00 -7.85
C LEU A 245 -29.05 14.95 -8.34
N PRO A 246 -29.02 14.55 -9.64
CA PRO A 246 -28.04 13.56 -10.11
C PRO A 246 -26.60 14.04 -9.95
N ARG A 247 -26.34 15.33 -10.13
CA ARG A 247 -25.00 15.91 -9.94
C ARG A 247 -24.58 15.91 -8.48
N LYS A 248 -25.51 16.24 -7.58
CA LYS A 248 -25.23 16.27 -6.15
C LYS A 248 -24.91 14.89 -5.60
N GLN A 249 -25.73 13.89 -5.95
CA GLN A 249 -25.47 12.48 -5.60
C GLN A 249 -24.08 12.03 -6.08
N ARG A 250 -23.73 12.37 -7.32
CA ARG A 250 -22.41 12.05 -7.87
C ARG A 250 -21.26 12.72 -7.11
N TYR A 251 -21.45 13.95 -6.61
CA TYR A 251 -20.42 14.65 -5.83
C TYR A 251 -20.28 14.02 -4.43
N GLU A 252 -21.39 13.65 -3.79
CA GLU A 252 -21.40 12.93 -2.51
C GLU A 252 -20.72 11.56 -2.62
N GLU A 253 -21.05 10.76 -3.64
CA GLU A 253 -20.39 9.49 -3.94
C GLU A 253 -18.88 9.66 -4.20
N ALA A 254 -18.50 10.68 -4.96
CA ALA A 254 -17.10 10.97 -5.23
C ALA A 254 -16.35 11.41 -3.96
N ASN A 255 -16.96 12.25 -3.11
CA ASN A 255 -16.40 12.68 -1.84
C ASN A 255 -16.22 11.51 -0.86
N ALA A 256 -17.18 10.59 -0.81
CA ALA A 256 -17.04 9.35 -0.05
C ALA A 256 -15.90 8.47 -0.59
N THR A 257 -15.74 8.41 -1.92
CA THR A 257 -14.67 7.60 -2.55
C THR A 257 -13.28 8.19 -2.35
N PHE A 258 -13.13 9.53 -2.27
CA PHE A 258 -11.80 10.14 -2.17
C PHE A 258 -11.06 9.71 -0.90
N GLU A 259 -11.75 9.54 0.22
CA GLU A 259 -11.10 9.36 1.53
C GLU A 259 -10.01 10.45 1.71
N ASP A 260 -8.75 10.06 1.93
CA ASP A 260 -7.58 10.95 2.04
C ASP A 260 -6.88 11.27 0.70
N ARG A 261 -7.41 10.77 -0.42
CA ARG A 261 -6.80 10.84 -1.75
C ARG A 261 -7.23 12.09 -2.51
N ASN A 262 -6.37 12.55 -3.42
CA ASN A 262 -6.65 13.71 -4.27
C ASN A 262 -7.35 13.36 -5.59
N SER A 263 -7.33 12.09 -6.00
CA SER A 263 -7.83 11.61 -7.29
C SER A 263 -8.16 10.12 -7.26
N PHE A 264 -9.11 9.68 -8.09
CA PHE A 264 -9.35 8.26 -8.35
C PHE A 264 -9.81 8.02 -9.79
N SER A 265 -9.64 6.79 -10.30
CA SER A 265 -10.15 6.40 -11.63
C SER A 265 -11.60 5.94 -11.61
N LYS A 266 -12.38 6.31 -12.63
CA LYS A 266 -13.81 5.91 -12.72
C LYS A 266 -13.99 4.41 -12.98
N THR A 267 -13.01 3.72 -13.56
CA THR A 267 -13.10 2.29 -13.86
C THR A 267 -12.53 1.40 -12.77
N ASP A 268 -11.60 1.93 -11.97
CA ASP A 268 -11.02 1.28 -10.80
C ASP A 268 -10.90 2.35 -9.70
N THR A 269 -11.89 2.43 -8.83
CA THR A 269 -12.04 3.49 -7.83
C THR A 269 -10.93 3.50 -6.78
N ASP A 270 -10.21 2.39 -6.64
CA ASP A 270 -9.10 2.25 -5.68
C ASP A 270 -7.77 2.75 -6.27
N ALA A 271 -7.67 2.79 -7.61
CA ALA A 271 -6.50 3.29 -8.32
C ALA A 271 -6.42 4.83 -8.28
N THR A 272 -5.23 5.33 -8.00
CA THR A 272 -4.94 6.77 -7.91
C THR A 272 -4.07 7.20 -9.09
N PHE A 273 -4.19 8.45 -9.54
CA PHE A 273 -3.36 8.93 -10.63
C PHE A 273 -1.96 9.28 -10.13
N MET A 274 -0.95 8.65 -10.74
CA MET A 274 0.44 8.79 -10.36
C MET A 274 1.32 9.00 -11.59
N CYS A 275 2.43 9.73 -11.41
CA CYS A 275 3.47 9.83 -12.44
C CYS A 275 4.24 8.52 -12.48
N MET A 276 4.20 7.80 -13.60
CA MET A 276 4.88 6.51 -13.73
C MET A 276 6.40 6.71 -13.82
N LYS A 277 7.18 5.74 -13.33
CA LYS A 277 8.64 5.71 -13.53
C LYS A 277 9.00 5.49 -15.02
N GLU A 278 8.17 4.73 -15.73
CA GLU A 278 8.33 4.43 -17.17
C GLU A 278 7.69 5.53 -18.03
N ASP A 279 8.38 6.66 -18.13
CA ASP A 279 8.02 7.78 -19.00
C ASP A 279 9.24 8.18 -19.85
N PRO A 280 9.45 7.51 -21.01
CA PRO A 280 10.62 7.74 -21.85
C PRO A 280 10.76 9.19 -22.32
N MET A 281 9.64 9.89 -22.49
CA MET A 281 9.61 11.29 -22.93
C MET A 281 9.69 12.28 -21.76
N LYS A 282 9.63 11.80 -20.51
CA LYS A 282 9.60 12.62 -19.28
C LYS A 282 8.49 13.67 -19.29
N ASN A 283 7.38 13.39 -19.96
CA ASN A 283 6.20 14.26 -20.05
C ASN A 283 5.43 14.37 -18.72
N ARG A 284 5.80 13.56 -17.73
CA ARG A 284 5.13 13.37 -16.44
C ARG A 284 3.66 13.01 -16.60
N GLU A 285 3.36 12.13 -17.56
CA GLU A 285 2.00 11.68 -17.81
C GLU A 285 1.46 10.92 -16.59
N LEU A 286 0.30 11.35 -16.09
CA LEU A 286 -0.36 10.71 -14.97
C LEU A 286 -1.19 9.52 -15.46
N LYS A 287 -0.92 8.34 -14.90
CA LYS A 287 -1.68 7.12 -15.18
C LYS A 287 -2.31 6.59 -13.90
N PRO A 288 -3.48 5.93 -13.99
CA PRO A 288 -4.05 5.28 -12.82
C PRO A 288 -3.14 4.13 -12.41
N GLY A 289 -2.83 4.05 -11.13
CA GLY A 289 -1.89 3.08 -10.62
C GLY A 289 -1.92 2.93 -9.11
N TYR A 290 -1.11 1.99 -8.66
CA TYR A 290 -0.87 1.68 -7.26
C TYR A 290 0.61 1.88 -6.97
N ASN A 291 0.92 2.36 -5.77
CA ASN A 291 2.28 2.40 -5.26
C ASN A 291 2.56 1.06 -4.55
N LEU A 292 3.32 0.19 -5.22
CA LEU A 292 3.77 -1.08 -4.66
C LEU A 292 5.02 -0.84 -3.81
N GLN A 293 4.93 -1.21 -2.54
CA GLN A 293 6.04 -1.26 -1.61
C GLN A 293 6.51 -2.70 -1.47
N VAL A 294 7.82 -2.92 -1.55
CA VAL A 294 8.43 -4.25 -1.40
C VAL A 294 9.56 -4.16 -0.39
N ALA A 295 9.58 -5.14 0.50
CA ALA A 295 10.67 -5.41 1.41
C ALA A 295 11.38 -6.70 0.97
N SER A 296 12.68 -6.62 0.76
CA SER A 296 13.49 -7.76 0.34
C SER A 296 14.72 -7.97 1.21
N SER A 297 15.20 -9.22 1.21
CA SER A 297 16.44 -9.65 1.84
C SER A 297 17.04 -10.75 1.00
N ASN A 298 18.33 -10.66 0.67
CA ASN A 298 19.02 -11.57 -0.24
C ASN A 298 18.21 -11.80 -1.54
N GLN A 299 17.64 -10.74 -2.11
CA GLN A 299 16.82 -10.72 -3.33
C GLN A 299 15.56 -11.61 -3.27
N PHE A 300 15.16 -12.08 -2.08
CA PHE A 300 13.86 -12.68 -1.84
C PHE A 300 12.91 -11.60 -1.34
N VAL A 301 11.67 -11.62 -1.82
CA VAL A 301 10.62 -10.75 -1.32
C VAL A 301 10.12 -11.31 0.00
N ILE A 302 10.26 -10.53 1.07
CA ILE A 302 9.85 -10.91 2.42
C ILE A 302 8.43 -10.43 2.69
N ALA A 303 8.14 -9.18 2.30
CA ALA A 303 6.83 -8.58 2.45
C ALA A 303 6.58 -7.58 1.32
N TYR A 304 5.31 -7.28 1.10
CA TYR A 304 4.88 -6.30 0.12
C TYR A 304 3.52 -5.73 0.54
N ASP A 305 3.21 -4.52 0.10
CA ASP A 305 1.87 -3.95 0.23
C ASP A 305 1.63 -2.91 -0.88
N ILE A 306 0.36 -2.54 -1.09
CA ILE A 306 -0.06 -1.58 -2.09
C ILE A 306 -0.76 -0.37 -1.47
N PHE A 307 -0.35 0.80 -1.94
CA PHE A 307 -0.87 2.06 -1.44
C PHE A 307 -1.42 2.92 -2.57
N SER A 308 -2.49 3.64 -2.26
CA SER A 308 -3.04 4.67 -3.15
C SER A 308 -2.25 5.98 -3.07
N ASN A 309 -1.37 6.13 -2.06
CA ASN A 309 -0.53 7.32 -1.90
C ASN A 309 0.63 7.31 -2.92
N PRO A 310 0.80 8.35 -3.76
CA PRO A 310 1.86 8.39 -4.76
C PRO A 310 3.27 8.60 -4.21
N THR A 311 3.38 9.11 -2.98
CA THR A 311 4.64 9.45 -2.29
C THR A 311 5.00 8.36 -1.29
N ASP A 312 6.27 7.97 -1.30
CA ASP A 312 6.78 6.83 -0.53
C ASP A 312 6.91 7.12 0.98
N THR A 313 7.13 8.38 1.35
CA THR A 313 7.28 8.79 2.77
C THR A 313 6.11 8.33 3.64
N ARG A 314 4.87 8.45 3.14
CA ARG A 314 3.65 8.16 3.90
C ARG A 314 3.26 6.69 3.91
N THR A 315 3.86 5.89 3.03
CA THR A 315 3.57 4.46 2.95
C THR A 315 4.45 3.67 3.89
N PHE A 316 5.49 4.29 4.46
CA PHE A 316 6.54 3.61 5.20
C PHE A 316 6.06 2.97 6.50
N ILE A 317 5.49 3.76 7.41
CA ILE A 317 5.01 3.26 8.72
C ILE A 317 3.93 2.19 8.54
N PRO A 318 2.84 2.44 7.76
CA PRO A 318 1.82 1.41 7.54
C PRO A 318 2.41 0.14 6.91
N PHE A 319 3.43 0.28 6.05
CA PHE A 319 4.10 -0.86 5.45
C PHE A 319 4.88 -1.65 6.50
N LEU A 320 5.67 -1.01 7.36
CA LEU A 320 6.40 -1.70 8.43
C LEU A 320 5.47 -2.42 9.40
N GLU A 321 4.35 -1.79 9.79
CA GLU A 321 3.32 -2.40 10.65
C GLU A 321 2.69 -3.66 10.03
N SER A 322 2.67 -3.75 8.69
CA SER A 322 2.13 -4.92 7.99
C SER A 322 3.08 -6.14 8.02
N ILE A 323 4.37 -5.94 8.34
CA ILE A 323 5.40 -6.98 8.29
C ILE A 323 5.47 -7.73 9.62
N GLN A 324 4.86 -8.91 9.67
CA GLN A 324 4.85 -9.76 10.88
C GLN A 324 6.22 -10.35 11.24
N THR A 325 7.14 -10.43 10.28
CA THR A 325 8.49 -10.99 10.44
C THR A 325 9.56 -9.91 10.60
N LEU A 326 9.16 -8.67 10.90
CA LEU A 326 10.09 -7.53 11.03
C LEU A 326 11.12 -7.74 12.13
N ASP A 327 10.79 -8.53 13.16
CA ASP A 327 11.69 -8.87 14.27
C ASP A 327 12.94 -9.65 13.86
N LEU A 328 12.92 -10.29 12.69
CA LEU A 328 14.09 -10.98 12.14
C LEU A 328 15.20 -10.01 11.70
N PHE A 329 14.88 -8.73 11.53
CA PHE A 329 15.80 -7.72 10.99
C PHE A 329 16.11 -6.66 12.06
N THR A 330 17.34 -6.17 12.04
CA THR A 330 17.85 -5.10 12.93
C THR A 330 17.92 -3.77 12.21
N TYR A 331 18.38 -3.77 10.96
CA TYR A 331 18.55 -2.58 10.13
C TYR A 331 17.41 -2.47 9.11
N ILE A 332 16.94 -1.25 8.87
CA ILE A 332 15.98 -0.96 7.80
C ILE A 332 16.63 0.00 6.82
N ALA A 333 16.89 -0.48 5.61
CA ALA A 333 17.56 0.30 4.56
C ALA A 333 16.57 0.69 3.46
N ALA A 334 16.41 1.99 3.22
CA ALA A 334 15.46 2.52 2.24
C ALA A 334 16.01 3.76 1.52
N ASP A 335 15.32 4.20 0.46
CA ASP A 335 15.73 5.38 -0.30
C ASP A 335 15.50 6.70 0.44
N ALA A 336 16.12 7.77 -0.04
CA ALA A 336 15.96 9.09 0.57
C ALA A 336 14.52 9.64 0.55
N GLY A 337 13.66 9.10 -0.31
CA GLY A 337 12.23 9.41 -0.32
C GLY A 337 11.49 9.00 0.97
N TYR A 338 12.05 8.07 1.75
CA TYR A 338 11.49 7.65 3.04
C TYR A 338 12.00 8.48 4.22
N GLY A 339 13.04 9.30 4.05
CA GLY A 339 13.63 10.08 5.14
C GLY A 339 12.75 11.23 5.59
N SER A 340 12.07 11.05 6.73
CA SER A 340 11.29 12.07 7.43
C SER A 340 11.42 11.89 8.94
N GLU A 341 11.18 12.97 9.69
CA GLU A 341 11.21 12.97 11.15
C GLU A 341 10.27 11.90 11.73
N GLU A 342 9.03 11.87 11.27
CA GLU A 342 8.00 10.89 11.65
C GLU A 342 8.45 9.44 11.39
N ASN A 343 9.11 9.19 10.25
CA ASN A 343 9.59 7.84 9.93
C ASN A 343 10.80 7.44 10.78
N TYR A 344 11.71 8.37 11.08
CA TYR A 344 12.86 8.08 11.94
C TYR A 344 12.43 7.80 13.39
N GLU A 345 11.51 8.62 13.91
CA GLU A 345 10.90 8.41 15.23
C GLU A 345 10.25 7.02 15.29
N ALA A 346 9.41 6.67 14.31
CA ALA A 346 8.78 5.35 14.28
C ALA A 346 9.79 4.19 14.24
N VAL A 347 10.84 4.29 13.41
CA VAL A 347 11.85 3.22 13.29
C VAL A 347 12.63 3.01 14.59
N LEU A 348 13.04 4.08 15.24
CA LEU A 348 13.85 4.03 16.46
C LEU A 348 13.02 3.71 17.70
N ASP A 349 11.93 4.45 17.90
CA ASP A 349 11.20 4.44 19.17
C ASP A 349 10.08 3.38 19.18
N THR A 350 9.38 3.21 18.06
CA THR A 350 8.27 2.24 17.97
C THR A 350 8.77 0.84 17.61
N PHE A 351 9.63 0.72 16.60
CA PHE A 351 10.07 -0.60 16.11
C PHE A 351 11.40 -1.07 16.71
N GLY A 352 12.16 -0.18 17.36
CA GLY A 352 13.45 -0.53 17.96
C GLY A 352 14.50 -0.99 16.94
N LYS A 353 14.50 -0.40 15.74
CA LYS A 353 15.38 -0.78 14.62
C LYS A 353 16.33 0.37 14.25
N VAL A 354 17.36 0.06 13.48
CA VAL A 354 18.35 1.07 13.03
C VAL A 354 18.02 1.54 11.61
N PRO A 355 17.69 2.84 11.40
CA PRO A 355 17.39 3.38 10.08
C PRO A 355 18.67 3.63 9.27
N LEU A 356 18.80 2.96 8.13
CA LEU A 356 19.80 3.24 7.09
C LEU A 356 19.11 3.92 5.89
N ILE A 357 18.53 5.09 6.15
CA ILE A 357 17.71 5.84 5.20
C ILE A 357 18.22 7.27 5.13
N PRO A 358 18.88 7.71 4.06
CA PRO A 358 19.34 9.08 3.95
C PRO A 358 18.18 10.06 3.98
N TYR A 359 18.34 11.24 4.56
CA TYR A 359 17.36 12.31 4.40
C TYR A 359 17.61 13.06 3.09
N GLY A 360 16.61 13.76 2.56
CA GLY A 360 16.67 14.36 1.22
C GLY A 360 17.85 15.33 0.96
N MET A 361 18.38 15.98 2.00
CA MET A 361 19.53 16.88 1.91
C MET A 361 20.89 16.23 2.19
N TYR A 362 20.93 14.94 2.55
CA TYR A 362 22.12 14.23 3.03
C TYR A 362 23.34 14.39 2.11
N HIS A 363 23.17 14.13 0.80
CA HIS A 363 24.26 14.30 -0.16
C HIS A 363 24.59 15.79 -0.44
N LYS A 364 23.57 16.66 -0.37
CA LYS A 364 23.70 18.08 -0.72
C LYS A 364 24.47 18.85 0.35
N GLU A 365 24.24 18.52 1.62
CA GLU A 365 24.94 19.10 2.79
C GLU A 365 26.45 18.82 2.77
N ASN A 366 26.87 17.74 2.10
CA ASN A 366 28.29 17.40 1.94
C ASN A 366 28.99 18.16 0.80
N THR A 367 28.27 18.92 -0.03
CA THR A 367 28.89 19.68 -1.12
C THR A 367 29.58 20.96 -0.61
N LYS A 368 30.73 21.33 -1.20
CA LYS A 368 31.47 22.55 -0.82
C LYS A 368 30.59 23.81 -0.91
N ALA A 369 29.79 23.92 -1.96
CA ALA A 369 28.89 25.06 -2.17
C ALA A 369 27.83 25.22 -1.07
N TYR A 370 27.39 24.12 -0.46
CA TYR A 370 26.46 24.17 0.67
C TYR A 370 27.19 24.61 1.96
N ARG A 371 28.36 24.03 2.24
CA ARG A 371 29.16 24.37 3.43
C ARG A 371 29.73 25.79 3.40
N SER A 372 29.89 26.40 2.24
CA SER A 372 30.38 27.78 2.10
C SER A 372 29.29 28.84 2.01
N ASN A 373 28.00 28.45 2.05
CA ASN A 373 26.91 29.40 1.86
C ASN A 373 26.53 30.06 3.20
N PRO A 374 26.64 31.40 3.32
CA PRO A 374 26.37 32.11 4.57
C PRO A 374 24.91 32.03 5.04
N LYS A 375 23.97 31.75 4.11
CA LYS A 375 22.55 31.65 4.44
C LYS A 375 22.15 30.34 5.15
N HIS A 376 23.07 29.38 5.27
CA HIS A 376 22.80 28.11 5.94
C HIS A 376 23.23 28.18 7.40
N ARG A 377 22.26 28.04 8.30
CA ARG A 377 22.47 28.05 9.75
C ARG A 377 23.50 27.02 10.24
N TYR A 378 23.69 25.91 9.52
CA TYR A 378 24.73 24.92 9.85
C TYR A 378 26.15 25.53 9.88
N ASN A 379 26.35 26.65 9.17
CA ASN A 379 27.62 27.37 9.13
C ASN A 379 27.69 28.53 10.14
N TRP A 380 26.67 28.69 10.99
CA TRP A 380 26.61 29.72 12.03
C TRP A 380 27.27 29.20 13.30
N ASP A 381 27.89 30.09 14.05
CA ASP A 381 28.45 29.75 15.36
C ASP A 381 27.31 29.67 16.39
N TYR A 382 27.34 28.65 17.25
CA TYR A 382 26.30 28.44 18.27
C TYR A 382 26.94 28.46 19.65
N ASP A 383 26.46 29.39 20.49
CA ASP A 383 26.85 29.50 21.88
C ASP A 383 25.87 28.69 22.75
N GLU A 384 26.37 27.61 23.35
CA GLU A 384 25.57 26.73 24.21
C GLU A 384 25.17 27.38 25.55
N ILE A 385 25.96 28.33 26.05
CA ILE A 385 25.74 28.97 27.36
C ILE A 385 24.63 30.02 27.23
N GLU A 386 24.76 30.87 26.22
CA GLU A 386 23.85 31.98 25.98
C GLU A 386 22.64 31.59 25.12
N ASP A 387 22.62 30.35 24.62
CA ASP A 387 21.57 29.82 23.75
C ASP A 387 21.28 30.75 22.56
N ALA A 388 22.35 31.08 21.84
CA ALA A 388 22.34 32.08 20.78
C ALA A 388 23.15 31.63 19.56
N TYR A 389 22.68 32.01 18.37
CA TYR A 389 23.42 31.80 17.13
C TYR A 389 24.04 33.10 16.62
N THR A 390 25.22 33.02 16.01
CA THR A 390 25.85 34.12 15.28
C THR A 390 26.02 33.73 13.82
N ASP A 391 25.35 34.47 12.92
CA ASP A 391 25.49 34.30 11.47
C ASP A 391 26.90 34.70 11.00
N LEU A 392 27.31 34.28 9.81
CA LEU A 392 28.61 34.60 9.21
C LEU A 392 28.80 36.11 8.96
N ASP A 393 27.71 36.88 8.91
CA ASP A 393 27.73 38.35 8.87
C ASP A 393 27.88 39.00 10.27
N GLY A 394 28.00 38.20 11.34
CA GLY A 394 28.18 38.64 12.73
C GLY A 394 26.89 39.10 13.43
N VAL A 395 25.71 38.77 12.90
CA VAL A 395 24.41 39.08 13.52
C VAL A 395 24.05 38.02 14.56
N ARG A 396 23.75 38.46 15.79
CA ARG A 396 23.35 37.60 16.92
C ARG A 396 21.84 37.35 16.95
N PHE A 397 21.47 36.09 17.15
CA PHE A 397 20.11 35.59 17.26
C PHE A 397 19.91 34.89 18.60
N SER A 398 19.21 35.53 19.52
CA SER A 398 18.90 34.96 20.83
C SER A 398 17.61 34.14 20.81
N PHE A 399 17.48 33.20 21.75
CA PHE A 399 16.26 32.42 21.93
C PHE A 399 15.05 33.33 22.17
N SER A 400 13.93 33.03 21.51
CA SER A 400 12.69 33.80 21.63
C SER A 400 11.55 32.99 22.25
N HIS A 401 11.14 31.88 21.64
CA HIS A 401 10.06 31.03 22.16
C HIS A 401 10.06 29.65 21.48
N TYR A 402 9.34 28.71 22.08
CA TYR A 402 8.98 27.44 21.42
C TYR A 402 7.76 27.63 20.52
N SER A 403 7.74 26.94 19.39
CA SER A 403 6.63 26.95 18.43
C SER A 403 6.31 25.52 18.02
N THR A 404 5.07 25.10 18.23
CA THR A 404 4.56 23.84 17.69
C THR A 404 3.87 24.13 16.37
N ARG A 405 4.17 23.33 15.34
CA ARG A 405 3.51 23.40 14.04
C ARG A 405 2.98 22.03 13.67
N ASN A 406 1.74 21.99 13.23
CA ASN A 406 1.14 20.77 12.72
C ASN A 406 1.36 20.73 11.22
N ASP A 407 1.93 19.63 10.75
CA ASP A 407 1.95 19.34 9.33
C ASP A 407 0.50 19.15 8.82
N LYS A 408 0.32 19.23 7.51
CA LYS A 408 -0.98 19.01 6.85
C LYS A 408 -1.66 17.69 7.26
N ASN A 409 -0.88 16.73 7.77
CA ASN A 409 -1.35 15.40 8.14
C ASN A 409 -1.46 15.19 9.65
N GLY A 410 -1.33 16.24 10.47
CA GLY A 410 -1.50 16.17 11.93
C GLY A 410 -0.25 15.85 12.74
N PHE A 411 0.87 15.46 12.10
CA PHE A 411 2.15 15.28 12.79
C PHE A 411 2.62 16.61 13.39
N GLN A 412 2.89 16.63 14.69
CA GLN A 412 3.28 17.83 15.41
C GLN A 412 4.80 17.93 15.44
N ARG A 413 5.32 19.06 14.96
CA ARG A 413 6.75 19.37 15.03
C ARG A 413 6.99 20.48 16.03
N GLN A 414 8.00 20.28 16.87
CA GLN A 414 8.43 21.28 17.84
C GLN A 414 9.63 22.04 17.29
N PHE A 415 9.55 23.36 17.33
CA PHE A 415 10.60 24.26 16.89
C PHE A 415 11.02 25.17 18.02
N LYS A 416 12.33 25.41 18.13
CA LYS A 416 12.90 26.49 18.92
C LYS A 416 13.14 27.68 17.99
N VAL A 417 12.51 28.82 18.28
CA VAL A 417 12.58 30.01 17.44
C VAL A 417 13.58 30.98 18.04
N TYR A 418 14.51 31.43 17.21
CA TYR A 418 15.51 32.44 17.52
C TYR A 418 15.22 33.69 16.70
N LYS A 419 15.39 34.86 17.32
CA LYS A 419 15.13 36.17 16.71
C LYS A 419 16.38 37.01 16.80
N ALA A 420 16.68 37.75 15.72
CA ALA A 420 17.79 38.69 15.75
C ALA A 420 17.56 39.73 16.84
N ASP A 421 18.59 39.99 17.64
CA ASP A 421 18.54 40.97 18.71
C ASP A 421 18.26 42.37 18.15
N VAL A 422 17.51 43.17 18.90
CA VAL A 422 17.10 44.52 18.47
C VAL A 422 18.32 45.44 18.34
N GLU A 423 19.27 45.28 19.26
CA GLU A 423 20.55 45.98 19.27
C GLU A 423 21.66 44.96 19.02
N GLN A 424 22.36 45.15 17.91
CA GLN A 424 23.56 44.42 17.51
C GLN A 424 24.79 45.27 17.82
N GLN A 425 25.98 44.67 17.72
CA GLN A 425 27.25 45.37 18.00
C GLN A 425 27.47 46.64 17.17
N ASP A 426 27.00 46.66 15.91
CA ASP A 426 27.19 47.79 14.99
C ASP A 426 25.89 48.16 14.25
N GLU A 427 25.79 49.41 13.81
CA GLU A 427 24.62 49.93 13.08
C GLU A 427 24.43 49.25 11.71
N SER A 428 25.52 48.84 11.06
CA SER A 428 25.47 47.99 9.86
C SER A 428 24.80 46.64 10.14
N ARG A 429 25.08 46.03 11.30
CA ARG A 429 24.49 44.75 11.71
C ARG A 429 23.03 44.91 12.12
N ASN A 430 22.65 46.06 12.69
CA ASN A 430 21.24 46.39 12.95
C ASN A 430 20.39 46.45 11.67
N GLN A 431 20.98 46.91 10.56
CA GLN A 431 20.31 46.87 9.26
C GLN A 431 20.20 45.44 8.72
N LEU A 432 21.26 44.64 8.85
CA LEU A 432 21.29 43.23 8.43
C LEU A 432 20.43 42.30 9.29
N ALA A 433 20.13 42.69 10.53
CA ALA A 433 19.21 41.99 11.43
C ALA A 433 17.74 42.10 10.98
N LYS A 434 17.42 43.06 10.10
CA LYS A 434 16.06 43.26 9.58
C LYS A 434 15.89 42.62 8.20
N THR A 435 14.68 42.13 7.95
CA THR A 435 14.23 41.67 6.63
C THR A 435 13.98 42.87 5.70
N PRO A 436 13.88 42.67 4.37
CA PRO A 436 13.55 43.77 3.43
C PRO A 436 12.24 44.52 3.75
N LYS A 437 11.34 43.92 4.54
CA LYS A 437 10.09 44.51 5.00
C LYS A 437 10.19 45.17 6.40
N GLY A 438 11.39 45.28 6.97
CA GLY A 438 11.65 45.94 8.25
C GLY A 438 11.43 45.09 9.51
N ALA A 439 10.91 43.86 9.40
CA ALA A 439 10.76 42.95 10.54
C ALA A 439 12.09 42.29 10.90
N GLN A 440 12.34 42.03 12.20
CA GLN A 440 13.53 41.30 12.65
C GLN A 440 13.60 39.91 12.02
N ARG A 441 14.80 39.51 11.58
CA ARG A 441 15.07 38.18 11.05
C ARG A 441 14.83 37.14 12.13
N GLN A 442 14.31 36.00 11.72
CA GLN A 442 14.01 34.87 12.60
C GLN A 442 14.49 33.58 11.94
N THR A 443 14.94 32.65 12.77
CA THR A 443 15.30 31.30 12.37
C THR A 443 14.68 30.30 13.33
N ALA A 444 14.29 29.12 12.84
CA ALA A 444 13.65 28.09 13.64
C ALA A 444 14.39 26.77 13.49
N VAL A 445 14.73 26.14 14.61
CA VAL A 445 15.47 24.88 14.68
C VAL A 445 14.52 23.79 15.18
N ASN A 446 14.50 22.65 14.49
CA ASN A 446 13.85 21.44 14.99
C ASN A 446 14.95 20.51 15.53
N TYR A 447 15.01 20.38 16.86
CA TYR A 447 16.04 19.58 17.52
C TYR A 447 15.85 18.08 17.30
N ASN A 448 14.61 17.59 17.28
CA ASN A 448 14.33 16.18 17.01
C ASN A 448 14.83 15.81 15.60
N TRP A 449 14.56 16.67 14.62
CA TRP A 449 15.06 16.47 13.27
C TRP A 449 16.60 16.48 13.18
N GLU A 450 17.28 17.42 13.84
CA GLU A 450 18.76 17.44 13.84
C GLU A 450 19.35 16.23 14.57
N TYR A 451 18.71 15.77 15.67
CA TYR A 451 19.07 14.54 16.37
C TYR A 451 18.98 13.33 15.43
N PHE A 452 17.84 13.14 14.75
CA PHE A 452 17.67 12.03 13.82
C PHE A 452 18.65 12.09 12.64
N LYS A 453 18.91 13.28 12.10
CA LYS A 453 19.91 13.47 11.04
C LYS A 453 21.30 13.02 11.49
N GLN A 454 21.72 13.42 12.69
CA GLN A 454 23.01 13.05 13.24
C GLN A 454 23.09 11.52 13.46
N HIS A 455 22.07 10.93 14.07
CA HIS A 455 22.00 9.48 14.29
C HIS A 455 22.05 8.67 12.99
N VAL A 456 21.28 9.10 11.97
CA VAL A 456 21.26 8.46 10.64
C VAL A 456 22.61 8.61 9.94
N LYS A 457 23.27 9.77 10.08
CA LYS A 457 24.59 10.00 9.50
C LYS A 457 25.63 9.08 10.13
N GLU A 458 25.67 8.98 11.45
CA GLU A 458 26.56 8.05 12.16
C GLU A 458 26.29 6.59 11.74
N SER A 459 25.02 6.21 11.65
CA SER A 459 24.61 4.87 11.21
C SER A 459 25.05 4.57 9.77
N LEU A 460 24.85 5.50 8.84
CA LEU A 460 25.25 5.36 7.43
C LEU A 460 26.76 5.45 7.22
N GLU A 461 27.49 6.14 8.10
CA GLU A 461 28.95 6.29 8.04
C GLU A 461 29.69 5.13 8.72
N SER A 462 29.02 4.34 9.55
CA SER A 462 29.55 3.10 10.12
C SER A 462 29.94 2.10 9.02
N ASP A 463 30.96 1.28 9.27
CA ASP A 463 31.44 0.30 8.29
C ASP A 463 30.33 -0.69 7.89
N ARG A 464 29.59 -1.21 8.89
CA ARG A 464 28.46 -2.11 8.68
C ARG A 464 27.30 -1.42 7.93
N GLY A 465 26.99 -0.18 8.28
CA GLY A 465 25.93 0.59 7.62
C GLY A 465 26.24 0.87 6.14
N LYS A 466 27.51 1.16 5.81
CA LYS A 466 27.97 1.32 4.42
C LYS A 466 27.80 0.05 3.60
N GLU A 467 28.18 -1.11 4.15
CA GLU A 467 28.03 -2.41 3.48
C GLU A 467 26.57 -2.70 3.16
N ILE A 468 25.69 -2.60 4.17
CA ILE A 468 24.25 -2.84 4.01
C ILE A 468 23.66 -1.86 3.00
N TYR A 469 23.91 -0.56 3.17
CA TYR A 469 23.32 0.45 2.30
C TYR A 469 23.81 0.33 0.84
N ALA A 470 25.05 -0.13 0.62
CA ALA A 470 25.55 -0.44 -0.73
C ALA A 470 24.79 -1.63 -1.36
N GLN A 471 24.50 -2.67 -0.57
CA GLN A 471 23.77 -3.85 -1.00
C GLN A 471 22.32 -3.55 -1.40
N ARG A 472 21.68 -2.53 -0.78
CA ARG A 472 20.30 -2.08 -1.09
C ARG A 472 20.03 -1.93 -2.58
N LYS A 473 20.96 -1.30 -3.32
CA LYS A 473 20.82 -1.05 -4.77
C LYS A 473 20.77 -2.35 -5.56
N ILE A 474 21.48 -3.38 -5.11
CA ILE A 474 21.52 -4.68 -5.78
C ILE A 474 20.28 -5.49 -5.42
N ASP A 475 19.86 -5.45 -4.15
CA ASP A 475 18.81 -6.32 -3.64
C ASP A 475 17.44 -5.96 -4.23
N VAL A 476 16.93 -4.76 -3.93
CA VAL A 476 15.55 -4.38 -4.27
C VAL A 476 15.38 -4.08 -5.76
N GLU A 477 16.38 -3.45 -6.40
CA GLU A 477 16.29 -3.16 -7.84
C GLU A 477 16.23 -4.45 -8.67
N THR A 478 16.92 -5.51 -8.23
CA THR A 478 16.85 -6.82 -8.90
C THR A 478 15.46 -7.42 -8.82
N VAL A 479 14.77 -7.27 -7.68
CA VAL A 479 13.39 -7.72 -7.52
C VAL A 479 12.48 -7.04 -8.54
N PHE A 480 12.50 -5.70 -8.60
CA PHE A 480 11.66 -4.97 -9.56
C PHE A 480 12.06 -5.21 -11.02
N GLY A 481 13.36 -5.32 -11.29
CA GLY A 481 13.90 -5.67 -12.61
C GLY A 481 13.40 -7.04 -13.06
N ARG A 482 13.40 -8.05 -12.19
CA ARG A 482 12.86 -9.38 -12.49
C ARG A 482 11.36 -9.35 -12.68
N MET A 483 10.60 -8.68 -11.81
CA MET A 483 9.15 -8.57 -11.91
C MET A 483 8.72 -8.00 -13.27
N LYS A 484 9.38 -6.92 -13.72
CA LYS A 484 9.02 -6.20 -14.95
C LYS A 484 9.66 -6.75 -16.21
N GLY A 485 10.92 -7.18 -16.13
CA GLY A 485 11.73 -7.60 -17.28
C GLY A 485 11.66 -9.09 -17.59
N VAL A 486 11.64 -9.94 -16.55
CA VAL A 486 11.61 -11.40 -16.71
C VAL A 486 10.17 -11.91 -16.65
N PHE A 487 9.42 -11.49 -15.64
CA PHE A 487 8.04 -11.92 -15.44
C PHE A 487 7.05 -11.08 -16.25
N GLY A 488 7.42 -9.88 -16.68
CA GLY A 488 6.61 -9.05 -17.59
C GLY A 488 5.43 -8.31 -16.93
N MET A 489 5.35 -8.28 -15.59
CA MET A 489 4.24 -7.62 -14.89
C MET A 489 4.51 -6.13 -14.71
N ARG A 490 4.01 -5.34 -15.67
CA ARG A 490 4.09 -3.87 -15.66
C ARG A 490 2.76 -3.19 -15.31
N ARG A 491 1.66 -3.93 -15.39
CA ARG A 491 0.32 -3.49 -15.03
C ARG A 491 -0.40 -4.59 -14.25
N THR A 492 -1.41 -4.22 -13.48
CA THR A 492 -2.30 -5.16 -12.82
C THR A 492 -3.25 -5.78 -13.85
N HIS A 493 -3.74 -6.99 -13.55
CA HIS A 493 -4.68 -7.73 -14.41
C HIS A 493 -6.08 -7.87 -13.81
N VAL A 494 -6.27 -7.30 -12.62
CA VAL A 494 -7.51 -7.25 -11.85
C VAL A 494 -7.71 -5.83 -11.32
N ARG A 495 -8.91 -5.55 -10.79
CA ARG A 495 -9.35 -4.24 -10.30
C ARG A 495 -9.78 -4.31 -8.85
N GLY A 496 -9.66 -3.20 -8.14
CA GLY A 496 -9.90 -3.11 -6.71
C GLY A 496 -8.68 -3.51 -5.88
N LYS A 497 -8.48 -2.81 -4.76
CA LYS A 497 -7.29 -2.90 -3.92
C LYS A 497 -7.00 -4.35 -3.49
N GLN A 498 -7.99 -5.05 -2.94
CA GLN A 498 -7.78 -6.43 -2.46
C GLN A 498 -7.36 -7.38 -3.59
N ALA A 499 -8.05 -7.35 -4.74
CA ALA A 499 -7.72 -8.22 -5.85
C ALA A 499 -6.32 -7.91 -6.40
N VAL A 500 -5.97 -6.63 -6.52
CA VAL A 500 -4.64 -6.20 -6.96
C VAL A 500 -3.54 -6.63 -5.98
N HIS A 501 -3.80 -6.52 -4.67
CA HIS A 501 -2.89 -6.98 -3.64
C HIS A 501 -2.63 -8.49 -3.77
N ASN A 502 -3.68 -9.28 -3.99
CA ASN A 502 -3.54 -10.72 -4.19
C ASN A 502 -2.80 -11.06 -5.49
N ASP A 503 -3.12 -10.37 -6.59
CA ASP A 503 -2.49 -10.52 -7.91
C ASP A 503 -0.97 -10.31 -7.83
N ILE A 504 -0.55 -9.24 -7.16
CA ILE A 504 0.86 -8.93 -6.92
C ILE A 504 1.50 -9.94 -5.96
N GLY A 505 0.79 -10.39 -4.93
CA GLY A 505 1.31 -11.39 -4.00
C GLY A 505 1.62 -12.73 -4.64
N ILE A 506 0.71 -13.23 -5.49
CA ILE A 506 0.93 -14.45 -6.26
C ILE A 506 2.15 -14.27 -7.18
N MET A 507 2.28 -13.11 -7.82
CA MET A 507 3.45 -12.80 -8.64
C MET A 507 4.75 -12.86 -7.83
N LEU A 508 4.83 -12.11 -6.73
CA LEU A 508 6.04 -12.02 -5.92
C LEU A 508 6.40 -13.36 -5.27
N MET A 509 5.41 -14.13 -4.82
CA MET A 509 5.63 -15.48 -4.30
C MET A 509 6.09 -16.45 -5.40
N SER A 510 5.51 -16.35 -6.61
CA SER A 510 5.98 -17.12 -7.77
C SER A 510 7.45 -16.82 -8.09
N MET A 511 7.83 -15.53 -8.12
CA MET A 511 9.22 -15.10 -8.31
C MET A 511 10.17 -15.68 -7.26
N ASN A 512 9.75 -15.67 -5.99
CA ASN A 512 10.48 -16.25 -4.87
C ASN A 512 10.71 -17.76 -5.07
N LEU A 513 9.66 -18.50 -5.41
CA LEU A 513 9.75 -19.95 -5.63
C LEU A 513 10.60 -20.29 -6.86
N THR A 514 10.50 -19.52 -7.96
CA THR A 514 11.39 -19.68 -9.11
C THR A 514 12.85 -19.44 -8.74
N LYS A 515 13.13 -18.41 -7.94
CA LYS A 515 14.48 -18.13 -7.43
C LYS A 515 14.99 -19.29 -6.57
N LEU A 516 14.18 -19.77 -5.62
CA LEU A 516 14.53 -20.87 -4.74
C LEU A 516 14.80 -22.16 -5.53
N ALA A 517 13.99 -22.46 -6.56
CA ALA A 517 14.21 -23.61 -7.44
C ALA A 517 15.56 -23.53 -8.16
N LEU A 518 15.91 -22.34 -8.69
CA LEU A 518 17.19 -22.13 -9.37
C LEU A 518 18.38 -22.24 -8.41
N GLU A 519 18.27 -21.68 -7.20
CA GLU A 519 19.33 -21.80 -6.18
C GLU A 519 19.53 -23.26 -5.74
N ALA A 520 18.44 -24.00 -5.54
CA ALA A 520 18.50 -25.42 -5.21
C ALA A 520 19.20 -26.23 -6.32
N ARG A 521 18.85 -26.00 -7.59
CA ARG A 521 19.50 -26.65 -8.74
C ARG A 521 20.98 -26.32 -8.83
N ARG A 522 21.35 -25.04 -8.72
CA ARG A 522 22.76 -24.59 -8.77
C ARG A 522 23.61 -25.24 -7.69
N LYS A 523 23.11 -25.29 -6.45
CA LYS A 523 23.83 -25.92 -5.35
C LYS A 523 23.91 -27.44 -5.52
N ALA A 524 22.88 -28.09 -6.05
CA ALA A 524 22.92 -29.51 -6.40
C ALA A 524 23.97 -29.81 -7.51
N GLU A 525 24.00 -29.01 -8.58
CA GLU A 525 25.00 -29.16 -9.65
C GLU A 525 26.43 -28.90 -9.17
N ALA A 526 26.65 -27.87 -8.34
CA ALA A 526 27.96 -27.57 -7.76
C ALA A 526 28.46 -28.73 -6.88
N PHE A 527 27.55 -29.41 -6.16
CA PHE A 527 27.86 -30.61 -5.38
C PHE A 527 28.35 -31.76 -6.28
N TYR A 528 27.66 -32.04 -7.39
CA TYR A 528 28.05 -33.11 -8.31
C TYR A 528 29.40 -32.85 -9.01
N LYS A 529 29.81 -31.59 -9.17
CA LYS A 529 31.06 -31.21 -9.86
C LYS A 529 32.32 -31.24 -8.98
N ASN A 530 32.23 -31.17 -7.65
CA ASN A 530 33.41 -31.09 -6.76
C ASN A 530 33.27 -31.93 -5.46
N PRO A 531 33.41 -33.27 -5.53
CA PRO A 531 33.16 -34.15 -4.38
C PRO A 531 34.23 -34.11 -3.26
N VAL A 532 35.42 -33.55 -3.47
CA VAL A 532 36.61 -33.79 -2.60
C VAL A 532 36.94 -32.66 -1.61
N LYS A 533 36.36 -31.45 -1.72
CA LYS A 533 36.88 -30.26 -0.99
C LYS A 533 36.03 -29.68 0.15
N ASN A 534 34.94 -30.31 0.57
CA ASN A 534 34.06 -29.71 1.59
C ASN A 534 33.99 -30.54 2.89
N LYS A 535 34.71 -30.07 3.94
CA LYS A 535 34.65 -30.62 5.31
C LYS A 535 33.28 -30.41 5.99
N ASN A 536 32.45 -29.49 5.51
CA ASN A 536 31.05 -29.32 5.95
C ASN A 536 30.11 -30.27 5.18
N ARG A 537 30.55 -31.52 5.13
CA ARG A 537 30.04 -32.67 4.36
C ARG A 537 28.59 -33.03 4.69
N ASN A 538 28.10 -32.65 5.88
CA ASN A 538 26.78 -33.01 6.40
C ASN A 538 25.80 -31.84 6.56
N GLU A 539 26.21 -30.58 6.62
CA GLU A 539 25.27 -29.45 6.81
C GLU A 539 24.59 -29.05 5.50
N THR A 540 25.33 -28.97 4.40
CA THR A 540 24.80 -28.50 3.10
C THR A 540 23.82 -29.49 2.46
N ILE A 541 24.09 -30.80 2.62
CA ILE A 541 23.22 -31.90 2.16
C ILE A 541 22.04 -32.08 3.13
N ARG A 542 22.25 -31.85 4.44
CA ARG A 542 21.13 -31.74 5.38
C ARG A 542 20.23 -30.60 4.98
N ILE A 543 20.68 -29.35 4.83
CA ILE A 543 19.81 -28.20 4.49
C ILE A 543 18.97 -28.41 3.20
N MET A 544 19.48 -29.11 2.19
CA MET A 544 18.75 -29.34 0.93
C MET A 544 17.84 -30.59 0.91
N ILE A 545 18.11 -31.59 1.76
CA ILE A 545 17.25 -32.78 1.93
C ILE A 545 16.26 -32.60 3.11
N ILE A 546 16.63 -31.80 4.10
CA ILE A 546 15.82 -31.40 5.27
C ILE A 546 14.69 -30.45 4.87
N SER A 547 14.92 -29.56 3.91
CA SER A 547 13.88 -28.69 3.33
C SER A 547 12.71 -29.46 2.70
N LEU A 548 12.83 -30.78 2.53
CA LEU A 548 11.78 -31.65 2.00
C LEU A 548 11.42 -32.87 2.86
N ARG A 549 12.29 -33.33 3.78
CA ARG A 549 11.98 -34.45 4.70
C ARG A 549 11.54 -34.01 6.10
N PHE A 550 11.96 -32.86 6.62
CA PHE A 550 11.59 -32.46 7.99
C PHE A 550 10.17 -31.91 8.11
N PHE A 551 9.54 -31.54 6.99
CA PHE A 551 8.11 -31.21 6.99
C PHE A 551 7.23 -32.42 7.32
N TYR A 552 7.62 -33.62 6.88
CA TYR A 552 6.91 -34.86 7.22
C TYR A 552 7.21 -35.37 8.64
N LEU A 553 8.42 -35.18 9.17
CA LEU A 553 8.77 -35.70 10.51
C LEU A 553 8.31 -34.81 11.68
N ARG A 554 8.18 -33.49 11.50
CA ARG A 554 7.66 -32.61 12.57
C ARG A 554 6.13 -32.71 12.74
N LEU A 555 5.42 -33.22 11.72
CA LEU A 555 3.99 -33.56 11.77
C LEU A 555 3.70 -34.92 12.45
N VAL A 556 4.72 -35.76 12.64
CA VAL A 556 4.58 -37.06 13.35
C VAL A 556 4.82 -36.91 14.86
N ILE A 557 5.34 -35.78 15.33
CA ILE A 557 5.46 -35.49 16.77
C ILE A 557 4.29 -34.59 17.20
N SER A 558 3.16 -35.24 17.47
CA SER A 558 2.00 -34.82 18.28
C SER A 558 1.58 -33.35 18.28
N GLN A 559 0.39 -33.10 17.73
CA GLN A 559 -0.42 -31.87 17.73
C GLN A 559 -0.72 -31.22 19.11
N SER A 560 -0.13 -31.70 20.20
CA SER A 560 -0.43 -31.25 21.58
C SER A 560 0.55 -30.20 22.13
N LEU A 561 1.78 -30.08 21.61
CA LEU A 561 2.80 -29.18 22.17
C LEU A 561 2.74 -27.73 21.64
N LEU A 562 2.29 -27.51 20.40
CA LEU A 562 2.18 -26.15 19.84
C LEU A 562 1.06 -25.35 20.55
N LEU A 563 -0.05 -26.03 20.90
CA LEU A 563 -1.13 -25.48 21.73
C LEU A 563 -0.67 -25.12 23.16
N TYR A 564 0.36 -25.80 23.67
CA TYR A 564 0.92 -25.52 25.00
C TYR A 564 1.81 -24.26 24.99
N ILE A 565 2.54 -24.01 23.89
CA ILE A 565 3.43 -22.84 23.76
C ILE A 565 2.62 -21.55 23.52
N VAL A 566 1.55 -21.62 22.72
CA VAL A 566 0.67 -20.45 22.48
C VAL A 566 -0.16 -20.09 23.72
N LYS A 567 -0.61 -21.08 24.51
CA LYS A 567 -1.27 -20.81 25.80
C LYS A 567 -0.30 -20.26 26.87
N THR A 568 0.94 -20.75 26.92
CA THR A 568 1.91 -20.31 27.94
C THR A 568 2.49 -18.92 27.67
N SER A 569 2.58 -18.47 26.41
CA SER A 569 2.98 -17.09 26.08
C SER A 569 1.91 -16.06 26.44
N GLN A 570 0.63 -16.39 26.30
CA GLN A 570 -0.48 -15.53 26.76
C GLN A 570 -0.61 -15.51 28.29
N LEU A 571 -0.37 -16.64 28.96
CA LEU A 571 -0.35 -16.70 30.43
C LEU A 571 0.84 -15.93 31.02
N THR A 572 2.03 -16.02 30.43
CA THR A 572 3.21 -15.27 30.91
C THR A 572 3.10 -13.77 30.66
N SER A 573 2.46 -13.34 29.56
CA SER A 573 2.15 -11.92 29.37
C SER A 573 1.11 -11.44 30.40
N PHE A 574 0.05 -12.22 30.64
CA PHE A 574 -1.00 -11.90 31.62
C PHE A 574 -0.46 -11.79 33.05
N PHE A 575 0.43 -12.69 33.49
CA PHE A 575 1.07 -12.63 34.81
C PHE A 575 2.10 -11.49 34.92
N LYS A 576 2.79 -11.11 33.83
CA LYS A 576 3.66 -9.92 33.81
C LYS A 576 2.85 -8.63 33.99
N THR A 577 1.67 -8.55 33.39
CA THR A 577 0.77 -7.38 33.51
C THR A 577 0.13 -7.27 34.90
N LEU A 578 -0.13 -8.40 35.58
CA LEU A 578 -0.64 -8.44 36.95
C LEU A 578 0.45 -8.09 37.99
N SER A 579 1.69 -8.53 37.78
CA SER A 579 2.84 -8.20 38.63
C SER A 579 3.19 -6.70 38.55
N ASN A 580 3.18 -6.10 37.36
CA ASN A 580 3.40 -4.66 37.17
C ASN A 580 2.27 -3.77 37.73
N LYS A 581 1.13 -4.35 38.15
CA LYS A 581 0.02 -3.65 38.82
C LYS A 581 -0.05 -3.90 40.32
N GLY A 582 0.97 -4.53 40.93
CA GLY A 582 1.10 -4.63 42.39
C GLY A 582 0.28 -5.73 43.08
N TYR A 583 -0.18 -6.76 42.36
CA TYR A 583 -0.87 -7.90 42.98
C TYR A 583 0.12 -8.99 43.40
N HIS A 584 0.35 -9.15 44.71
CA HIS A 584 1.16 -10.24 45.27
C HIS A 584 0.42 -11.59 45.19
N SER A 585 1.15 -12.60 44.74
CA SER A 585 0.71 -13.98 44.54
C SER A 585 0.41 -14.69 45.86
N GLY A 586 -0.87 -14.78 46.21
CA GLY A 586 -1.37 -15.67 47.25
C GLY A 586 -2.76 -16.17 46.88
N ARG A 587 -2.84 -17.45 46.48
CA ARG A 587 -4.05 -18.21 46.12
C ARG A 587 -4.73 -17.86 44.79
N ILE A 588 -4.30 -18.49 43.70
CA ILE A 588 -5.18 -19.12 42.70
C ILE A 588 -4.41 -20.34 42.18
N LEU A 589 -4.69 -21.50 42.78
CA LEU A 589 -4.28 -22.81 42.28
C LEU A 589 -5.38 -23.79 42.71
N ALA A 590 -6.54 -23.60 42.11
CA ALA A 590 -7.63 -24.57 42.10
C ALA A 590 -8.43 -24.30 40.83
N ILE A 591 -8.58 -25.34 40.00
CA ILE A 591 -9.25 -25.39 38.70
C ILE A 591 -8.39 -24.86 37.55
N ILE A 592 -7.50 -25.73 37.04
CA ILE A 592 -7.45 -26.27 35.66
C ILE A 592 -6.83 -27.67 35.77
#